data_AF-A0A1Q5LQU6-F1
#
_entry.id   AF-A0A1Q5LQU6-F1
#
_cell.length_a   1.000
_cell.length_b   1.000
_cell.length_c   1.000
_cell.angle_alpha   90.00
_cell.angle_beta   90.00
_cell.angle_gamma   90.00
#
_symmetry.space_group_name_H-M   'P 1'
#
loop_
_entity.id
_entity.type
_entity.pdbx_description
1 polymer ?
#
loop_
_entity_poly.entity_id
_entity_poly.type
_entity_poly.pdbx_seq_one_letter_code
_entity_poly.pdbx_strand_id
1 'polypeptide(L)'
;MSHKRIPKRKAAMAVGGVVALGAAAILLPHANASQDGASDGAAAAPKTLKAGDASDLASQLAGLLGDAFAGSYYDGDNKQLVVNVVPGDNNNVIVQAKKAGAAVREVDNSMTELEAGARTLKSEATIPGTSWAVDPRTNKILVTADSTVTGDKWNRLESTVESLGSGMATIKKSAGTFRTFASGGDAIFSGGARCSLGFNVTAGDGSPAFLTAGHCGVAAEQWSDAQGGQPIATVDQAVFPGEGDFALVRYDDPATVAPSEVNLGDQTLPISRAAEATVGQEVFRMGSTTGLADGQVLGLNATVNYPEGTVTGLIQTNVCAEPGDSGGSMFTRDGLAVGLTSGGSGDCTSGGETFFQPVTTALAAVGATLGAAGAAGEEADGQEIGGEEAGAGDQTGDGAGAGAGDAAGQGAQDGSGLGETH
;
A
#
# COMPACT_ATOMS: atom_id res chain seq x y z
N MET A 1 39.70 23.86 56.73
CA MET A 1 39.43 25.07 57.55
C MET A 1 38.23 25.76 56.92
N SER A 2 37.16 26.19 57.56
CA SER A 2 36.70 26.20 58.95
C SER A 2 35.17 26.34 58.90
N HIS A 3 34.51 25.82 59.93
CA HIS A 3 33.07 25.66 60.11
C HIS A 3 32.22 26.95 60.09
N LYS A 4 30.91 26.80 59.82
CA LYS A 4 29.81 27.35 60.65
C LYS A 4 28.47 26.73 60.24
N ARG A 5 27.94 25.77 61.01
CA ARG A 5 27.06 25.87 62.20
C ARG A 5 25.59 26.20 61.89
N ILE A 6 24.77 25.18 62.11
CA ILE A 6 23.31 25.20 62.36
C ILE A 6 23.00 26.03 63.63
N PRO A 7 21.80 26.63 63.76
CA PRO A 7 20.99 26.28 64.93
C PRO A 7 19.49 26.10 64.65
N LYS A 8 18.94 25.19 65.44
CA LYS A 8 17.54 24.78 65.60
C LYS A 8 16.66 25.94 66.07
N ARG A 9 15.40 26.01 65.61
CA ARG A 9 14.26 26.47 66.43
C ARG A 9 13.03 25.59 66.17
N LYS A 10 12.51 25.04 67.27
CA LYS A 10 11.20 24.39 67.38
C LYS A 10 10.12 25.47 67.28
N ALA A 11 9.03 25.19 66.57
CA ALA A 11 7.71 25.73 66.87
C ALA A 11 6.67 24.70 66.41
N ALA A 12 5.95 24.14 67.37
CA ALA A 12 4.76 23.35 67.14
C ALA A 12 3.61 24.31 66.80
N MET A 13 2.84 24.00 65.77
CA MET A 13 1.44 24.43 65.63
C MET A 13 0.69 23.27 64.98
N ALA A 14 -0.21 22.68 65.77
CA ALA A 14 -1.22 21.76 65.29
C ALA A 14 -2.32 22.59 64.59
N VAL A 15 -2.62 22.28 63.33
CA VAL A 15 -3.90 22.60 62.71
C VAL A 15 -4.29 21.39 61.88
N GLY A 16 -5.43 20.79 62.25
CA GLY A 16 -6.02 19.67 61.54
C GLY A 16 -6.41 20.07 60.12
N GLY A 17 -6.15 19.16 59.20
CA GLY A 17 -6.63 19.21 57.83
C GLY A 17 -6.80 17.77 57.36
N VAL A 18 -8.03 17.27 57.45
CA VAL A 18 -8.45 16.02 56.82
C VAL A 18 -8.33 16.24 55.32
N VAL A 19 -7.25 15.75 54.70
CA VAL A 19 -7.20 15.61 53.25
C VAL A 19 -7.80 14.25 52.93
N ALA A 20 -9.11 14.28 52.67
CA ALA A 20 -9.81 13.19 52.03
C ALA A 20 -9.14 12.92 50.67
N LEU A 21 -8.42 11.81 50.55
CA LEU A 21 -8.04 11.25 49.26
C LEU A 21 -9.35 10.84 48.57
N GLY A 22 -9.84 11.73 47.70
CA GLY A 22 -10.99 11.48 46.87
C GLY A 22 -10.71 10.29 45.97
N ALA A 23 -11.34 9.16 46.29
CA ALA A 23 -11.58 8.11 45.33
C ALA A 23 -12.49 8.69 44.25
N ALA A 24 -11.92 9.03 43.09
CA ALA A 24 -12.71 9.28 41.90
C ALA A 24 -13.30 7.93 41.45
N ALA A 25 -14.52 7.65 41.90
CA ALA A 25 -15.34 6.57 41.40
C ALA A 25 -15.67 6.86 39.94
N ILE A 26 -15.08 6.09 39.02
CA ILE A 26 -15.52 6.03 37.63
C ILE A 26 -16.86 5.28 37.63
N LEU A 27 -17.94 6.00 37.39
CA LEU A 27 -19.27 5.45 37.18
C LEU A 27 -19.33 4.80 35.79
N LEU A 28 -19.47 3.48 35.76
CA LEU A 28 -19.96 2.74 34.60
C LEU A 28 -21.50 2.70 34.67
N PRO A 29 -22.25 3.13 33.64
CA PRO A 29 -23.58 2.62 33.44
C PRO A 29 -23.45 1.31 32.66
N HIS A 30 -23.76 0.19 33.31
CA HIS A 30 -24.88 -0.68 32.93
C HIS A 30 -24.76 -2.01 33.69
N ALA A 31 -25.85 -2.29 34.41
CA ALA A 31 -26.07 -3.49 35.16
C ALA A 31 -26.17 -4.72 34.26
N ASN A 32 -25.47 -5.79 34.65
CA ASN A 32 -26.03 -7.13 34.65
C ASN A 32 -25.64 -7.79 35.96
N ALA A 33 -26.66 -8.06 36.77
CA ALA A 33 -26.53 -8.80 38.01
C ALA A 33 -26.48 -10.30 37.70
N SER A 34 -25.40 -10.95 38.10
CA SER A 34 -25.49 -12.29 38.70
C SER A 34 -24.64 -12.25 39.96
N GLN A 35 -25.30 -12.31 41.11
CA GLN A 35 -24.62 -12.66 42.35
C GLN A 35 -24.20 -14.12 42.24
N ASP A 36 -22.92 -14.38 42.46
CA ASP A 36 -22.48 -15.53 43.24
C ASP A 36 -21.24 -15.11 44.02
N GLY A 37 -21.34 -15.22 45.34
CA GLY A 37 -20.22 -14.97 46.23
C GLY A 37 -19.19 -16.07 46.10
N ALA A 38 -17.92 -15.69 45.93
CA ALA A 38 -16.79 -16.54 46.22
C ALA A 38 -15.61 -15.69 46.73
N SER A 39 -15.32 -15.90 48.00
CA SER A 39 -14.01 -15.88 48.67
C SER A 39 -12.79 -15.33 47.91
N ASP A 40 -12.00 -14.53 48.62
CA ASP A 40 -10.58 -14.27 48.40
C ASP A 40 -9.85 -15.49 47.79
N GLY A 41 -9.33 -15.36 46.56
CA GLY A 41 -8.35 -16.29 45.99
C GLY A 41 -8.72 -17.06 44.72
N ALA A 42 -9.97 -17.02 44.22
CA ALA A 42 -10.30 -17.67 42.94
C ALA A 42 -9.98 -16.71 41.77
N ALA A 43 -8.99 -17.07 40.94
CA ALA A 43 -8.64 -16.31 39.75
C ALA A 43 -9.86 -16.20 38.81
N ALA A 44 -10.36 -14.98 38.59
CA ALA A 44 -11.41 -14.72 37.61
C ALA A 44 -10.99 -15.26 36.23
N ALA A 45 -11.92 -15.93 35.54
CA ALA A 45 -11.68 -16.42 34.20
C ALA A 45 -11.34 -15.25 33.24
N PRO A 46 -10.48 -15.45 32.23
CA PRO A 46 -10.20 -14.44 31.22
C PRO A 46 -11.48 -13.91 30.57
N LYS A 47 -11.50 -12.61 30.23
CA LYS A 47 -12.62 -11.98 29.57
C LYS A 47 -12.54 -12.20 28.06
N THR A 48 -13.69 -12.44 27.45
CA THR A 48 -13.83 -12.35 25.99
C THR A 48 -13.87 -10.88 25.56
N LEU A 49 -13.09 -10.52 24.55
CA LEU A 49 -12.88 -9.16 24.05
C LEU A 49 -12.92 -9.14 22.52
N LYS A 50 -13.25 -8.00 21.91
CA LYS A 50 -12.95 -7.79 20.49
C LYS A 50 -11.46 -7.48 20.33
N ALA A 51 -10.92 -7.70 19.13
CA ALA A 51 -9.49 -7.48 18.87
C ALA A 51 -9.02 -6.05 19.18
N GLY A 52 -9.83 -5.03 18.88
CA GLY A 52 -9.53 -3.63 19.24
C GLY A 52 -9.43 -3.42 20.75
N ASP A 53 -10.45 -3.86 21.50
CA ASP A 53 -10.48 -3.75 22.97
C ASP A 53 -9.32 -4.52 23.63
N ALA A 54 -8.89 -5.64 23.03
CA ALA A 54 -7.73 -6.40 23.50
C ALA A 54 -6.41 -5.63 23.33
N SER A 55 -6.27 -4.83 22.27
CA SER A 55 -5.10 -3.97 22.04
C SER A 55 -5.00 -2.85 23.08
N ASP A 56 -6.11 -2.22 23.43
CA ASP A 56 -6.17 -1.19 24.46
C ASP A 56 -5.79 -1.76 25.84
N LEU A 57 -6.36 -2.92 26.17
CA LEU A 57 -6.04 -3.63 27.42
C LEU A 57 -4.57 -4.07 27.46
N ALA A 58 -4.02 -4.55 26.35
CA ALA A 58 -2.61 -4.92 26.24
C ALA A 58 -1.69 -3.73 26.56
N SER A 59 -2.00 -2.55 26.04
CA SER A 59 -1.22 -1.33 26.27
C SER A 59 -1.25 -0.89 27.75
N GLN A 60 -2.43 -0.98 28.38
CA GLN A 60 -2.58 -0.68 29.81
C GLN A 60 -1.79 -1.68 30.67
N LEU A 61 -1.88 -2.97 30.36
CA LEU A 61 -1.17 -4.01 31.09
C LEU A 61 0.35 -3.93 30.88
N ALA A 62 0.83 -3.57 29.70
CA ALA A 62 2.27 -3.32 29.49
C ALA A 62 2.80 -2.25 30.45
N GLY A 63 2.08 -1.13 30.60
CA GLY A 63 2.46 -0.07 31.54
C GLY A 63 2.35 -0.47 33.02
N LEU A 64 1.33 -1.25 33.38
CA LEU A 64 1.10 -1.69 34.76
C LEU A 64 2.14 -2.74 35.21
N LEU A 65 2.49 -3.67 34.32
CA LEU A 65 3.33 -4.83 34.62
C LEU A 65 4.82 -4.49 34.50
N GLY A 66 5.18 -3.45 33.74
CA GLY A 66 6.55 -2.99 33.59
C GLY A 66 7.47 -4.12 33.11
N ASP A 67 8.60 -4.31 33.79
CA ASP A 67 9.63 -5.30 33.43
C ASP A 67 9.10 -6.76 33.43
N ALA A 68 7.99 -7.05 34.11
CA ALA A 68 7.40 -8.38 34.10
C ALA A 68 6.65 -8.68 32.79
N PHE A 69 6.35 -7.67 31.96
CA PHE A 69 5.65 -7.85 30.68
C PHE A 69 6.58 -8.41 29.61
N ALA A 70 6.18 -9.51 28.98
CA ALA A 70 6.94 -10.23 27.94
C ALA A 70 6.20 -10.29 26.59
N GLY A 71 5.40 -9.27 26.30
CA GLY A 71 4.55 -9.19 25.12
C GLY A 71 3.15 -9.74 25.33
N SER A 72 2.30 -9.58 24.33
CA SER A 72 0.93 -10.08 24.36
C SER A 72 0.42 -10.40 22.96
N TYR A 73 -0.63 -11.22 22.86
CA TYR A 73 -1.29 -11.52 21.61
C TYR A 73 -2.79 -11.74 21.81
N TYR A 74 -3.56 -11.47 20.77
CA TYR A 74 -4.97 -11.82 20.73
C TYR A 74 -5.14 -13.27 20.28
N ASP A 75 -5.81 -14.05 21.11
CA ASP A 75 -6.24 -15.42 20.80
C ASP A 75 -7.63 -15.36 20.17
N GLY A 76 -7.68 -15.54 18.86
CA GLY A 76 -8.92 -15.42 18.08
C GLY A 76 -9.93 -16.53 18.35
N ASP A 77 -9.45 -17.73 18.70
CA ASP A 77 -10.30 -18.89 18.96
C ASP A 77 -11.09 -18.70 20.25
N ASN A 78 -10.42 -18.23 21.29
CA ASN A 78 -11.03 -17.95 22.59
C ASN A 78 -11.47 -16.48 22.76
N LYS A 79 -11.24 -15.64 21.75
CA LYS A 79 -11.53 -14.19 21.73
C LYS A 79 -10.99 -13.47 22.96
N GLN A 80 -9.75 -13.73 23.35
CA GLN A 80 -9.18 -13.23 24.61
C GLN A 80 -7.80 -12.63 24.38
N LEU A 81 -7.41 -11.69 25.26
CA LEU A 81 -6.04 -11.22 25.33
C LEU A 81 -5.20 -12.22 26.13
N VAL A 82 -4.11 -12.71 25.54
CA VAL A 82 -3.07 -13.46 26.25
C VAL A 82 -1.88 -12.53 26.51
N VAL A 83 -1.52 -12.35 27.78
CA VAL A 83 -0.35 -11.59 28.21
C VAL A 83 0.73 -12.55 28.66
N ASN A 84 1.90 -12.42 28.07
CA ASN A 84 3.08 -13.11 28.54
C ASN A 84 3.69 -12.35 29.71
N VAL A 85 4.08 -13.08 30.75
CA VAL A 85 4.82 -12.52 31.87
C VAL A 85 6.04 -13.37 32.17
N VAL A 86 7.13 -12.73 32.59
CA VAL A 86 8.28 -13.46 33.11
C VAL A 86 8.01 -13.79 34.58
N PRO A 87 8.13 -15.07 35.00
CA PRO A 87 7.99 -15.42 36.40
C PRO A 87 9.10 -14.76 37.24
N GLY A 88 8.71 -14.19 38.37
CA GLY A 88 9.63 -13.60 39.35
C GLY A 88 9.02 -13.64 40.75
N ASP A 89 9.72 -13.12 41.76
CA ASP A 89 9.29 -13.21 43.17
C ASP A 89 7.96 -12.48 43.48
N ASN A 90 7.44 -11.68 42.53
CA ASN A 90 6.24 -10.87 42.68
C ASN A 90 5.00 -11.52 42.05
N ASN A 91 4.41 -12.52 42.72
CA ASN A 91 3.11 -13.12 42.33
C ASN A 91 1.94 -12.12 42.14
N ASN A 92 2.12 -10.86 42.55
CA ASN A 92 1.12 -9.79 42.40
C ASN A 92 0.86 -9.42 40.93
N VAL A 93 1.86 -9.44 40.04
CA VAL A 93 1.69 -9.03 38.62
C VAL A 93 0.76 -9.98 37.85
N ILE A 94 0.87 -11.29 38.09
CA ILE A 94 -0.03 -12.31 37.51
C ILE A 94 -1.47 -12.07 37.98
N VAL A 95 -1.66 -11.76 39.27
CA VAL A 95 -2.97 -11.48 39.84
C VAL A 95 -3.57 -10.21 39.22
N GLN A 96 -2.78 -9.16 39.02
CA GLN A 96 -3.26 -7.92 38.38
C GLN A 96 -3.71 -8.16 36.94
N ALA A 97 -2.92 -8.88 36.14
CA ALA A 97 -3.26 -9.19 34.75
C ALA A 97 -4.53 -10.06 34.64
N LYS A 98 -4.66 -11.08 35.50
CA LYS A 98 -5.89 -11.90 35.59
C LYS A 98 -7.10 -11.08 36.02
N LYS A 99 -6.95 -10.19 37.01
CA LYS A 99 -8.02 -9.30 37.48
C LYS A 99 -8.47 -8.31 36.41
N ALA A 100 -7.54 -7.84 35.56
CA ALA A 100 -7.86 -6.99 34.42
C ALA A 100 -8.67 -7.75 33.35
N GLY A 101 -8.57 -9.08 33.33
CA GLY A 101 -9.31 -9.99 32.45
C GLY A 101 -8.45 -10.62 31.35
N ALA A 102 -7.12 -10.53 31.44
CA ALA A 102 -6.23 -11.21 30.51
C ALA A 102 -5.99 -12.67 30.93
N ALA A 103 -5.86 -13.54 29.93
CA ALA A 103 -5.21 -14.84 30.13
C ALA A 103 -3.72 -14.58 30.32
N VAL A 104 -3.13 -15.16 31.36
CA VAL A 104 -1.69 -14.98 31.66
C VAL A 104 -0.95 -16.25 31.30
N ARG A 105 0.15 -16.08 30.57
CA ARG A 105 1.09 -17.16 30.27
C ARG A 105 2.47 -16.78 30.77
N GLU A 106 3.06 -17.64 31.58
CA GLU A 106 4.45 -17.47 31.99
C GLU A 106 5.37 -17.89 30.86
N VAL A 107 6.43 -17.11 30.62
CA VAL A 107 7.39 -17.33 29.55
C VAL A 107 8.81 -17.03 30.02
N ASP A 108 9.80 -17.56 29.30
CA ASP A 108 11.20 -17.54 29.74
C ASP A 108 11.93 -16.23 29.38
N ASN A 109 11.61 -15.62 28.23
CA ASN A 109 12.29 -14.42 27.75
C ASN A 109 11.49 -13.15 28.08
N SER A 110 12.13 -12.20 28.77
CA SER A 110 11.64 -10.83 28.92
C SER A 110 11.69 -10.05 27.61
N MET A 111 10.91 -8.96 27.51
CA MET A 111 11.04 -8.04 26.38
C MET A 111 12.46 -7.46 26.25
N THR A 112 13.11 -7.16 27.37
CA THR A 112 14.50 -6.66 27.40
C THR A 112 15.49 -7.65 26.79
N GLU A 113 15.33 -8.95 27.08
CA GLU A 113 16.18 -10.00 26.51
C GLU A 113 15.90 -10.21 25.01
N LEU A 114 14.63 -10.19 24.60
CA LEU A 114 14.24 -10.25 23.18
C LEU A 114 14.79 -9.05 22.38
N GLU A 115 14.77 -7.85 22.96
CA GLU A 115 15.37 -6.66 22.36
C GLU A 115 16.91 -6.73 22.31
N ALA A 116 17.54 -7.37 23.30
CA ALA A 116 18.97 -7.64 23.26
C ALA A 116 19.32 -8.62 22.12
N GLY A 117 18.55 -9.70 21.97
CA GLY A 117 18.71 -10.64 20.85
C GLY A 117 18.51 -9.98 19.48
N ALA A 118 17.50 -9.10 19.35
CA ALA A 118 17.25 -8.35 18.13
C ALA A 118 18.40 -7.37 17.80
N ARG A 119 19.07 -6.80 18.81
CA ARG A 119 20.26 -5.97 18.62
C ARG A 119 21.45 -6.77 18.12
N THR A 120 21.66 -7.99 18.61
CA THR A 120 22.69 -8.91 18.08
C THR A 120 22.42 -9.27 16.61
N LEU A 121 21.17 -9.60 16.25
CA LEU A 121 20.79 -9.86 14.85
C LEU A 121 21.07 -8.64 13.96
N LYS A 122 20.77 -7.44 14.45
CA LYS A 122 21.07 -6.19 13.74
C LYS A 122 22.58 -6.01 13.51
N SER A 123 23.42 -6.25 14.51
CA SER A 123 24.87 -6.06 14.37
C SER A 123 25.54 -7.15 13.54
N GLU A 124 25.07 -8.40 13.63
CA GLU A 124 25.79 -9.56 13.11
C GLU A 124 25.13 -10.21 11.90
N ALA A 125 23.84 -10.01 11.66
CA ALA A 125 23.04 -10.71 10.65
C ALA A 125 22.14 -9.79 9.79
N THR A 126 22.52 -8.50 9.65
CA THR A 126 21.92 -7.63 8.62
C THR A 126 22.40 -8.08 7.23
N ILE A 127 21.61 -8.94 6.61
CA ILE A 127 21.86 -9.56 5.30
C ILE A 127 20.67 -9.22 4.40
N PRO A 128 20.86 -8.70 3.18
CA PRO A 128 19.75 -8.49 2.26
C PRO A 128 18.94 -9.79 2.07
N GLY A 129 17.62 -9.69 2.20
CA GLY A 129 16.70 -10.83 2.21
C GLY A 129 16.37 -11.41 3.59
N THR A 130 16.77 -10.76 4.69
CA THR A 130 16.39 -11.17 6.05
C THR A 130 15.49 -10.16 6.77
N SER A 131 14.66 -10.67 7.68
CA SER A 131 13.84 -9.87 8.60
C SER A 131 13.74 -10.58 9.95
N TRP A 132 13.41 -9.85 11.00
CA TRP A 132 13.13 -10.44 12.30
C TRP A 132 12.06 -9.65 13.06
N ALA A 133 11.25 -10.38 13.82
CA ALA A 133 10.20 -9.80 14.66
C ALA A 133 10.09 -10.59 15.98
N VAL A 134 9.67 -9.93 17.05
CA VAL A 134 9.29 -10.63 18.28
C VAL A 134 7.96 -11.34 18.04
N ASP A 135 7.93 -12.65 18.24
CA ASP A 135 6.71 -13.46 18.22
C ASP A 135 6.24 -13.72 19.66
N PRO A 136 5.23 -12.99 20.16
CA PRO A 136 4.68 -13.21 21.48
C PRO A 136 3.98 -14.56 21.61
N ARG A 137 3.63 -15.29 20.55
CA ARG A 137 3.03 -16.63 20.67
C ARG A 137 4.07 -17.68 21.03
N THR A 138 5.28 -17.58 20.49
CA THR A 138 6.38 -18.50 20.83
C THR A 138 7.31 -17.96 21.91
N ASN A 139 7.19 -16.66 22.25
CA ASN A 139 8.12 -15.92 23.12
C ASN A 139 9.57 -15.99 22.60
N LYS A 140 9.73 -15.85 21.28
CA LYS A 140 11.02 -15.88 20.60
C LYS A 140 11.08 -14.79 19.54
N ILE A 141 12.26 -14.53 19.02
CA ILE A 141 12.45 -13.76 17.78
C ILE A 141 12.23 -14.71 16.59
N LEU A 142 11.29 -14.38 15.73
CA LEU A 142 11.10 -15.05 14.45
C LEU A 142 11.97 -14.37 13.40
N VAL A 143 13.04 -15.02 12.99
CA VAL A 143 13.92 -14.63 11.89
C VAL A 143 13.40 -15.27 10.61
N THR A 144 13.14 -14.46 9.60
CA THR A 144 12.73 -14.94 8.28
C THR A 144 13.82 -14.61 7.27
N ALA A 145 14.21 -15.59 6.48
CA ALA A 145 15.11 -15.42 5.35
C ALA A 145 14.36 -15.75 4.06
N ASP A 146 14.51 -14.91 3.05
CA ASP A 146 13.93 -15.11 1.74
C ASP A 146 14.75 -16.12 0.90
N SER A 147 14.31 -16.41 -0.32
CA SER A 147 14.94 -17.40 -1.19
C SER A 147 16.36 -17.04 -1.67
N THR A 148 16.77 -15.77 -1.55
CA THR A 148 18.09 -15.27 -1.98
C THR A 148 19.18 -15.45 -0.93
N VAL A 149 18.80 -15.77 0.31
CA VAL A 149 19.72 -16.00 1.43
C VAL A 149 20.22 -17.45 1.39
N THR A 150 21.29 -17.68 0.63
CA THR A 150 21.91 -19.01 0.43
C THR A 150 23.41 -19.01 0.74
N GLY A 151 24.02 -20.20 0.84
CA GLY A 151 25.48 -20.36 1.01
C GLY A 151 26.01 -19.67 2.25
N ASP A 152 27.10 -18.89 2.11
CA ASP A 152 27.74 -18.20 3.23
C ASP A 152 26.82 -17.22 3.96
N LYS A 153 25.86 -16.60 3.23
CA LYS A 153 24.84 -15.73 3.85
C LYS A 153 23.93 -16.53 4.78
N TRP A 154 23.52 -17.73 4.35
CA TRP A 154 22.73 -18.64 5.17
C TRP A 154 23.51 -19.11 6.39
N ASN A 155 24.75 -19.58 6.19
CA ASN A 155 25.61 -20.07 7.29
C ASN A 155 25.85 -18.99 8.35
N ARG A 156 26.06 -17.74 7.93
CA ARG A 156 26.20 -16.59 8.84
C ARG A 156 24.92 -16.35 9.63
N LEU A 157 23.76 -16.31 8.96
CA LEU A 157 22.47 -16.10 9.61
C LEU A 157 22.16 -17.19 10.63
N GLU A 158 22.37 -18.46 10.24
CA GLU A 158 22.16 -19.63 11.09
C GLU A 158 23.08 -19.61 12.32
N SER A 159 24.38 -19.35 12.13
CA SER A 159 25.34 -19.24 13.25
C SER A 159 25.01 -18.10 14.22
N THR A 160 24.54 -16.93 13.73
CA THR A 160 24.09 -15.84 14.60
C THR A 160 22.82 -16.21 15.36
N VAL A 161 21.88 -16.93 14.75
CA VAL A 161 20.67 -17.40 15.45
C VAL A 161 21.03 -18.45 16.51
N GLU A 162 21.97 -19.35 16.23
CA GLU A 162 22.46 -20.35 17.18
C GLU A 162 23.19 -19.71 18.37
N SER A 163 23.96 -18.63 18.15
CA SER A 163 24.71 -17.94 19.21
C SER A 163 23.80 -17.27 20.26
N LEU A 164 22.56 -16.95 19.88
CA LEU A 164 21.53 -16.43 20.79
C LEU A 164 20.92 -17.50 21.70
N GLY A 165 21.15 -18.78 21.39
CA GLY A 165 20.57 -19.92 22.10
C GLY A 165 19.20 -20.35 21.57
N SER A 166 18.89 -21.64 21.68
CA SER A 166 17.68 -22.27 21.13
C SER A 166 16.36 -21.75 21.71
N GLY A 167 16.42 -21.06 22.86
CA GLY A 167 15.29 -20.42 23.52
C GLY A 167 14.97 -19.01 23.00
N MET A 168 15.89 -18.34 22.29
CA MET A 168 15.78 -16.91 21.99
C MET A 168 15.22 -16.61 20.60
N ALA A 169 15.68 -17.33 19.58
CA ALA A 169 15.31 -17.07 18.19
C ALA A 169 15.02 -18.36 17.42
N THR A 170 14.17 -18.25 16.40
CA THR A 170 13.89 -19.31 15.44
C THR A 170 14.07 -18.76 14.04
N ILE A 171 14.64 -19.55 13.15
CA ILE A 171 14.83 -19.20 11.75
C ILE A 171 13.83 -19.96 10.88
N LYS A 172 13.21 -19.27 9.92
CA LYS A 172 12.40 -19.88 8.86
C LYS A 172 12.81 -19.36 7.49
N LYS A 173 12.66 -20.21 6.47
CA LYS A 173 12.74 -19.80 5.06
C LYS A 173 11.37 -19.39 4.53
N SER A 174 11.33 -18.27 3.82
CA SER A 174 10.26 -17.92 2.90
C SER A 174 10.56 -18.48 1.51
N ALA A 175 9.53 -18.84 0.76
CA ALA A 175 9.69 -19.37 -0.60
C ALA A 175 10.00 -18.28 -1.64
N GLY A 176 9.59 -17.03 -1.40
CA GLY A 176 9.83 -15.88 -2.30
C GLY A 176 10.99 -14.98 -1.85
N THR A 177 11.23 -13.91 -2.61
CA THR A 177 12.21 -12.84 -2.32
C THR A 177 11.53 -11.65 -1.63
N PHE A 178 12.19 -11.01 -0.66
CA PHE A 178 11.74 -9.74 -0.13
C PHE A 178 11.99 -8.63 -1.15
N ARG A 179 10.92 -7.93 -1.53
CA ARG A 179 10.96 -6.78 -2.41
C ARG A 179 10.14 -5.64 -1.82
N THR A 180 10.50 -4.43 -2.18
CA THR A 180 9.60 -3.29 -2.10
C THR A 180 8.46 -3.50 -3.08
N PHE A 181 7.25 -3.12 -2.70
CA PHE A 181 6.13 -3.09 -3.64
C PHE A 181 6.20 -1.78 -4.39
N ALA A 182 6.25 -1.83 -5.73
CA ALA A 182 6.14 -0.64 -6.56
C ALA A 182 4.67 -0.21 -6.64
N SER A 183 4.40 1.05 -6.34
CA SER A 183 3.08 1.69 -6.34
C SER A 183 3.05 2.86 -7.33
N GLY A 184 1.84 3.37 -7.64
CA GLY A 184 1.72 4.51 -8.55
C GLY A 184 2.57 5.69 -8.07
N GLY A 185 3.33 6.30 -8.97
CA GLY A 185 4.26 7.40 -8.68
C GLY A 185 5.70 6.98 -8.36
N ASP A 186 5.97 5.71 -8.07
CA ASP A 186 7.31 5.22 -7.77
C ASP A 186 8.23 5.25 -8.99
N ALA A 187 9.53 5.36 -8.76
CA ALA A 187 10.53 5.32 -9.82
C ALA A 187 10.67 3.92 -10.41
N ILE A 188 10.72 3.84 -11.74
CA ILE A 188 11.17 2.65 -12.47
C ILE A 188 12.40 3.01 -13.30
N PHE A 189 13.35 2.08 -13.42
CA PHE A 189 14.64 2.30 -14.05
C PHE A 189 14.97 1.25 -15.10
N SER A 190 15.60 1.69 -16.20
CA SER A 190 16.19 0.79 -17.19
C SER A 190 17.31 1.46 -17.96
N GLY A 191 18.49 0.84 -18.07
CA GLY A 191 19.57 1.31 -18.97
C GLY A 191 20.02 2.76 -18.80
N GLY A 192 19.80 3.37 -17.62
CA GLY A 192 20.06 4.80 -17.35
C GLY A 192 18.84 5.72 -17.51
N ALA A 193 17.74 5.23 -18.10
CA ALA A 193 16.45 5.88 -18.10
C ALA A 193 15.76 5.75 -16.74
N ARG A 194 14.97 6.77 -16.42
CA ARG A 194 14.08 6.83 -15.27
C ARG A 194 12.70 7.21 -15.78
N CYS A 195 11.69 6.44 -15.41
CA CYS A 195 10.29 6.79 -15.57
C CYS A 195 9.58 6.58 -14.23
N SER A 196 8.27 6.78 -14.23
CA SER A 196 7.40 6.54 -13.09
C SER A 196 6.42 5.42 -13.39
N LEU A 197 6.10 4.61 -12.38
CA LEU A 197 4.97 3.69 -12.42
C LEU A 197 3.68 4.49 -12.38
N GLY A 198 2.73 4.21 -13.27
CA GLY A 198 1.44 4.89 -13.32
C GLY A 198 0.42 4.26 -12.39
N PHE A 199 -0.10 3.10 -12.75
CA PHE A 199 -1.06 2.38 -11.89
C PHE A 199 -0.81 0.88 -11.96
N ASN A 200 -0.84 0.22 -10.80
CA ASN A 200 -0.94 -1.23 -10.74
C ASN A 200 -2.30 -1.69 -11.28
N VAL A 201 -2.25 -2.70 -12.13
CA VAL A 201 -3.40 -3.27 -12.84
C VAL A 201 -3.30 -4.79 -12.86
N THR A 202 -4.42 -5.44 -13.15
CA THR A 202 -4.44 -6.86 -13.51
C THR A 202 -4.50 -6.95 -15.02
N ALA A 203 -3.52 -7.62 -15.64
CA ALA A 203 -3.51 -7.88 -17.09
C ALA A 203 -4.64 -8.84 -17.48
N GLY A 204 -4.93 -8.96 -18.77
CA GLY A 204 -6.05 -9.78 -19.28
C GLY A 204 -5.95 -11.27 -18.92
N ASP A 205 -4.76 -11.78 -18.64
CA ASP A 205 -4.51 -13.16 -18.19
C ASP A 205 -4.55 -13.34 -16.66
N GLY A 206 -4.86 -12.27 -15.91
CA GLY A 206 -4.86 -12.26 -14.45
C GLY A 206 -3.50 -11.97 -13.83
N SER A 207 -2.44 -11.80 -14.62
CA SER A 207 -1.11 -11.50 -14.09
C SER A 207 -1.03 -10.07 -13.52
N PRO A 208 -0.26 -9.87 -12.44
CA PRO A 208 -0.02 -8.54 -11.90
C PRO A 208 0.86 -7.75 -12.88
N ALA A 209 0.44 -6.53 -13.17
CA ALA A 209 1.11 -5.63 -14.10
C ALA A 209 0.97 -4.18 -13.64
N PHE A 210 1.59 -3.26 -14.37
CA PHE A 210 1.38 -1.84 -14.20
C PHE A 210 1.33 -1.12 -15.54
N LEU A 211 0.66 0.03 -15.55
CA LEU A 211 0.69 0.98 -16.64
C LEU A 211 1.82 2.01 -16.43
N THR A 212 2.47 2.41 -17.51
CA THR A 212 3.40 3.54 -17.58
C THR A 212 3.28 4.21 -18.96
N ALA A 213 4.12 5.19 -19.28
CA ALA A 213 4.13 5.82 -20.60
C ALA A 213 4.67 4.87 -21.67
N GLY A 214 4.14 5.00 -22.88
CA GLY A 214 4.53 4.20 -24.05
C GLY A 214 5.95 4.48 -24.48
N HIS A 215 6.39 5.74 -24.45
CA HIS A 215 7.77 6.11 -24.76
C HIS A 215 8.78 5.49 -23.77
N CYS A 216 8.37 5.20 -22.52
CA CYS A 216 9.15 4.39 -21.60
C CYS A 216 9.14 2.91 -22.04
N GLY A 217 7.97 2.36 -22.36
CA GLY A 217 7.84 0.98 -22.82
C GLY A 217 8.62 0.65 -24.11
N VAL A 218 8.76 1.59 -25.04
CA VAL A 218 9.57 1.40 -26.27
C VAL A 218 11.06 1.65 -26.04
N ALA A 219 11.43 2.43 -25.02
CA ALA A 219 12.83 2.75 -24.73
C ALA A 219 13.60 1.56 -24.11
N ALA A 220 12.90 0.66 -23.42
CA ALA A 220 13.50 -0.52 -22.81
C ALA A 220 12.51 -1.67 -22.61
N GLU A 221 12.99 -2.90 -22.81
CA GLU A 221 12.20 -4.12 -22.66
C GLU A 221 11.93 -4.51 -21.20
N GLN A 222 12.82 -4.15 -20.28
CA GLN A 222 12.77 -4.59 -18.89
C GLN A 222 13.04 -3.44 -17.92
N TRP A 223 12.36 -3.46 -16.77
CA TRP A 223 12.35 -2.38 -15.78
C TRP A 223 12.60 -2.89 -14.36
N SER A 224 13.35 -2.11 -13.59
CA SER A 224 13.67 -2.33 -12.17
C SER A 224 12.97 -1.27 -11.31
N ASP A 225 12.56 -1.61 -10.09
CA ASP A 225 12.05 -0.65 -9.08
C ASP A 225 13.17 0.09 -8.34
N ALA A 226 14.43 -0.31 -8.54
CA ALA A 226 15.60 0.31 -7.94
C ALA A 226 16.64 0.71 -8.99
N GLN A 227 17.30 1.85 -8.77
CA GLN A 227 18.37 2.32 -9.65
C GLN A 227 19.55 1.34 -9.63
N GLY A 228 19.91 0.79 -10.79
CA GLY A 228 20.94 -0.26 -10.91
C GLY A 228 20.52 -1.63 -10.35
N GLY A 229 19.24 -1.79 -10.01
CA GLY A 229 18.67 -3.06 -9.57
C GLY A 229 18.51 -4.07 -10.70
N GLN A 230 18.18 -5.30 -10.34
CA GLN A 230 17.78 -6.32 -11.32
C GLN A 230 16.37 -6.02 -11.83
N PRO A 231 16.06 -6.30 -13.10
CA PRO A 231 14.70 -6.16 -13.59
C PRO A 231 13.71 -7.01 -12.80
N ILE A 232 12.52 -6.45 -12.60
CA ILE A 232 11.39 -7.09 -11.91
C ILE A 232 10.14 -7.19 -12.79
N ALA A 233 10.18 -6.54 -13.95
CA ALA A 233 9.05 -6.42 -14.85
C ALA A 233 9.50 -6.28 -16.30
N THR A 234 8.71 -6.85 -17.21
CA THR A 234 8.98 -6.89 -18.64
C THR A 234 7.80 -6.25 -19.40
N VAL A 235 8.11 -5.42 -20.40
CA VAL A 235 7.12 -4.76 -21.24
C VAL A 235 6.35 -5.80 -22.05
N ASP A 236 5.02 -5.77 -21.97
CA ASP A 236 4.14 -6.63 -22.77
C ASP A 236 3.67 -5.91 -24.03
N GLN A 237 3.11 -4.71 -23.85
CA GLN A 237 2.54 -3.90 -24.91
C GLN A 237 2.97 -2.45 -24.70
N ALA A 238 3.29 -1.74 -25.78
CA ALA A 238 3.60 -0.33 -25.75
C ALA A 238 3.09 0.35 -27.02
N VAL A 239 2.51 1.54 -26.88
CA VAL A 239 2.06 2.40 -27.97
C VAL A 239 2.74 3.74 -27.81
N PHE A 240 3.65 4.07 -28.72
CA PHE A 240 4.26 5.40 -28.88
C PHE A 240 5.08 5.45 -30.18
N PRO A 241 4.98 6.51 -31.00
CA PRO A 241 3.95 7.55 -30.99
C PRO A 241 2.63 7.04 -31.63
N GLY A 242 1.67 7.92 -31.92
CA GLY A 242 0.46 7.61 -32.67
C GLY A 242 -0.83 7.73 -31.86
N GLU A 243 -1.55 6.61 -31.72
CA GLU A 243 -2.86 6.56 -31.05
C GLU A 243 -2.77 6.69 -29.51
N GLY A 244 -1.57 6.90 -28.97
CA GLY A 244 -1.38 7.16 -27.55
C GLY A 244 0.07 7.13 -27.10
N ASP A 245 0.24 7.26 -25.79
CA ASP A 245 1.51 7.12 -25.08
C ASP A 245 1.31 6.32 -23.79
N PHE A 246 1.19 4.99 -23.92
CA PHE A 246 1.05 4.06 -22.79
C PHE A 246 1.76 2.74 -23.04
N ALA A 247 2.14 2.08 -21.95
CA ALA A 247 2.63 0.72 -21.96
C ALA A 247 2.03 -0.10 -20.81
N LEU A 248 1.79 -1.38 -21.07
CA LEU A 248 1.54 -2.42 -20.08
C LEU A 248 2.86 -3.14 -19.80
N VAL A 249 3.27 -3.16 -18.55
CA VAL A 249 4.49 -3.84 -18.10
C VAL A 249 4.08 -4.90 -17.07
N ARG A 250 4.38 -6.17 -17.34
CA ARG A 250 4.05 -7.28 -16.45
C ARG A 250 5.15 -7.49 -15.43
N TYR A 251 4.79 -7.73 -14.18
CA TYR A 251 5.77 -8.20 -13.20
C TYR A 251 6.22 -9.62 -13.57
N ASP A 252 7.52 -9.87 -13.52
CA ASP A 252 8.11 -11.16 -13.91
C ASP A 252 7.75 -12.28 -12.91
N ASP A 253 7.52 -11.92 -11.66
CA ASP A 253 7.03 -12.83 -10.63
C ASP A 253 5.49 -12.76 -10.54
N PRO A 254 4.77 -13.85 -10.87
CA PRO A 254 3.31 -13.89 -10.79
C PRO A 254 2.77 -13.79 -9.35
N ALA A 255 3.60 -13.98 -8.32
CA ALA A 255 3.23 -13.75 -6.92
C ALA A 255 3.36 -12.27 -6.48
N THR A 256 3.79 -11.40 -7.41
CA THR A 256 3.33 -10.02 -7.58
C THR A 256 2.20 -9.46 -6.69
N VAL A 257 2.44 -9.01 -5.45
CA VAL A 257 1.40 -8.21 -4.75
C VAL A 257 1.52 -6.76 -5.23
N ALA A 258 0.59 -6.36 -6.09
CA ALA A 258 0.56 -5.06 -6.74
C ALA A 258 -0.73 -4.31 -6.32
N PRO A 259 -0.75 -3.65 -5.14
CA PRO A 259 -1.95 -2.97 -4.66
C PRO A 259 -2.33 -1.82 -5.60
N SER A 260 -3.65 -1.61 -5.79
CA SER A 260 -4.15 -0.49 -6.60
C SER A 260 -4.15 0.79 -5.76
N GLU A 261 -2.98 1.43 -5.70
CA GLU A 261 -2.74 2.65 -4.92
C GLU A 261 -1.65 3.52 -5.55
N VAL A 262 -1.63 4.79 -5.18
CA VAL A 262 -0.56 5.75 -5.50
C VAL A 262 0.21 6.06 -4.23
N ASN A 263 1.54 5.98 -4.29
CA ASN A 263 2.43 6.37 -3.20
C ASN A 263 2.59 7.89 -3.18
N LEU A 264 2.13 8.56 -2.12
CA LEU A 264 2.27 10.01 -1.94
C LEU A 264 3.51 10.39 -1.12
N GLY A 265 4.40 9.43 -0.85
CA GLY A 265 5.61 9.60 -0.04
C GLY A 265 5.44 9.00 1.36
N ASP A 266 4.73 9.69 2.25
CA ASP A 266 4.49 9.28 3.64
C ASP A 266 3.21 8.45 3.83
N GLN A 267 2.35 8.43 2.82
CA GLN A 267 1.08 7.70 2.81
C GLN A 267 0.78 7.15 1.41
N THR A 268 -0.15 6.20 1.33
CA THR A 268 -0.71 5.74 0.05
C THR A 268 -2.15 6.22 -0.11
N LEU A 269 -2.54 6.49 -1.35
CA LEU A 269 -3.92 6.78 -1.73
C LEU A 269 -4.48 5.58 -2.50
N PRO A 270 -5.50 4.87 -1.97
CA PRO A 270 -6.18 3.81 -2.69
C PRO A 270 -6.81 4.33 -3.99
N ILE A 271 -6.63 3.58 -5.07
CA ILE A 271 -7.25 3.85 -6.37
C ILE A 271 -8.37 2.84 -6.57
N SER A 272 -9.59 3.35 -6.67
CA SER A 272 -10.80 2.53 -6.71
C SER A 272 -11.21 2.12 -8.13
N ARG A 273 -11.06 3.03 -9.10
CA ARG A 273 -11.44 2.82 -10.50
C ARG A 273 -10.81 3.87 -11.42
N ALA A 274 -10.86 3.61 -12.73
CA ALA A 274 -10.58 4.63 -13.75
C ALA A 274 -11.77 5.58 -13.92
N ALA A 275 -11.48 6.82 -14.31
CA ALA A 275 -12.47 7.82 -14.66
C ALA A 275 -11.98 8.68 -15.84
N GLU A 276 -12.94 9.17 -16.63
CA GLU A 276 -12.67 10.15 -17.68
C GLU A 276 -12.35 11.51 -17.08
N ALA A 277 -11.43 12.24 -17.70
CA ALA A 277 -11.12 13.61 -17.33
C ALA A 277 -12.23 14.58 -17.80
N THR A 278 -12.49 15.63 -17.02
CA THR A 278 -13.38 16.73 -17.41
C THR A 278 -12.62 18.06 -17.37
N VAL A 279 -12.83 18.93 -18.36
CA VAL A 279 -12.22 20.29 -18.35
C VAL A 279 -12.63 21.05 -17.08
N GLY A 280 -11.65 21.67 -16.42
CA GLY A 280 -11.80 22.37 -15.14
C GLY A 280 -11.67 21.48 -13.91
N GLN A 281 -11.55 20.15 -14.07
CA GLN A 281 -11.34 19.21 -12.97
C GLN A 281 -9.98 19.42 -12.30
N GLU A 282 -9.97 19.50 -10.96
CA GLU A 282 -8.74 19.43 -10.17
C GLU A 282 -8.17 18.01 -10.25
N VAL A 283 -6.88 17.92 -10.58
CA VAL A 283 -6.16 16.66 -10.70
C VAL A 283 -4.82 16.76 -9.99
N PHE A 284 -4.37 15.61 -9.48
CA PHE A 284 -3.09 15.43 -8.81
C PHE A 284 -2.23 14.54 -9.69
N ARG A 285 -0.93 14.82 -9.76
CA ARG A 285 0.06 13.99 -10.41
C ARG A 285 1.09 13.55 -9.38
N MET A 286 1.40 12.26 -9.36
CA MET A 286 2.57 11.72 -8.67
C MET A 286 3.58 11.24 -9.71
N GLY A 287 4.85 11.57 -9.46
CA GLY A 287 5.94 11.30 -10.39
C GLY A 287 7.24 11.21 -9.61
N SER A 288 8.15 10.40 -10.10
CA SER A 288 9.33 10.01 -9.35
C SER A 288 10.34 11.16 -9.22
N THR A 289 10.34 12.13 -10.14
CA THR A 289 11.30 13.25 -10.14
C THR A 289 10.79 14.40 -9.28
N THR A 290 9.56 14.86 -9.51
CA THR A 290 9.03 16.08 -8.87
C THR A 290 8.07 15.80 -7.72
N GLY A 291 7.76 14.53 -7.44
CA GLY A 291 6.83 14.15 -6.37
C GLY A 291 5.39 14.54 -6.69
N LEU A 292 4.60 14.86 -5.67
CA LEU A 292 3.20 15.24 -5.82
C LEU A 292 3.07 16.69 -6.30
N ALA A 293 2.34 16.91 -7.39
CA ALA A 293 1.87 18.23 -7.82
C ALA A 293 0.39 18.19 -8.18
N ASP A 294 -0.24 19.35 -8.22
CA ASP A 294 -1.65 19.51 -8.57
C ASP A 294 -1.86 20.58 -9.64
N GLY A 295 -3.07 20.60 -10.18
CA GLY A 295 -3.47 21.52 -11.22
C GLY A 295 -4.86 21.20 -11.74
N GLN A 296 -5.15 21.64 -12.95
CA GLN A 296 -6.45 21.52 -13.59
C GLN A 296 -6.33 21.01 -15.01
N VAL A 297 -7.36 20.25 -15.42
CA VAL A 297 -7.57 19.90 -16.82
C VAL A 297 -7.99 21.14 -17.60
N LEU A 298 -7.23 21.48 -18.63
CA LEU A 298 -7.48 22.63 -19.51
C LEU A 298 -8.17 22.23 -20.81
N GLY A 299 -7.92 21.00 -21.28
CA GLY A 299 -8.43 20.51 -22.55
C GLY A 299 -8.40 18.99 -22.64
N LEU A 300 -9.23 18.45 -23.54
CA LEU A 300 -9.33 17.02 -23.82
C LEU A 300 -9.10 16.80 -25.31
N ASN A 301 -8.72 15.57 -25.69
CA ASN A 301 -8.42 15.18 -27.07
C ASN A 301 -7.34 16.06 -27.72
N ALA A 302 -6.33 16.43 -26.94
CA ALA A 302 -5.18 17.18 -27.41
C ALA A 302 -4.32 16.32 -28.35
N THR A 303 -3.74 16.98 -29.34
CA THR A 303 -2.75 16.40 -30.24
C THR A 303 -1.41 17.09 -30.00
N VAL A 304 -0.37 16.31 -29.73
CA VAL A 304 0.99 16.80 -29.47
C VAL A 304 1.92 16.23 -30.52
N ASN A 305 2.80 17.08 -31.07
CA ASN A 305 3.79 16.67 -32.07
C ASN A 305 5.16 16.63 -31.39
N TYR A 306 5.55 15.47 -30.88
CA TYR A 306 6.88 15.23 -30.32
C TYR A 306 7.91 15.06 -31.44
N PRO A 307 9.23 15.23 -31.16
CA PRO A 307 10.29 14.92 -32.12
C PRO A 307 10.20 13.49 -32.70
N GLU A 308 9.72 12.55 -31.91
CA GLU A 308 9.56 11.13 -32.25
C GLU A 308 8.30 10.87 -33.10
N GLY A 309 7.29 11.74 -33.02
CA GLY A 309 6.06 11.67 -33.80
C GLY A 309 4.85 12.30 -33.12
N THR A 310 3.72 12.28 -33.82
CA THR A 310 2.44 12.81 -33.34
C THR A 310 1.75 11.83 -32.40
N VAL A 311 1.25 12.32 -31.27
CA VAL A 311 0.37 11.61 -30.34
C VAL A 311 -0.97 12.33 -30.23
N THR A 312 -2.07 11.61 -30.30
CA THR A 312 -3.44 12.17 -30.25
C THR A 312 -4.21 11.67 -29.03
N GLY A 313 -5.38 12.25 -28.74
CA GLY A 313 -6.26 11.78 -27.67
C GLY A 313 -5.82 12.14 -26.25
N LEU A 314 -4.89 13.08 -26.08
CA LEU A 314 -4.31 13.40 -24.77
C LEU A 314 -5.18 14.37 -23.95
N ILE A 315 -4.99 14.37 -22.64
CA ILE A 315 -5.53 15.35 -21.69
C ILE A 315 -4.50 16.46 -21.54
N GLN A 316 -4.89 17.72 -21.72
CA GLN A 316 -4.04 18.87 -21.48
C GLN A 316 -4.30 19.44 -20.08
N THR A 317 -3.24 19.76 -19.34
CA THR A 317 -3.32 20.33 -17.98
C THR A 317 -2.27 21.42 -17.78
N ASN A 318 -2.39 22.17 -16.67
CA ASN A 318 -1.33 23.04 -16.15
C ASN A 318 -0.53 22.41 -15.00
N VAL A 319 -0.67 21.10 -14.76
CA VAL A 319 0.11 20.39 -13.73
C VAL A 319 1.57 20.38 -14.19
N CYS A 320 2.52 20.72 -13.32
CA CYS A 320 3.93 20.69 -13.70
C CYS A 320 4.47 19.24 -13.73
N ALA A 321 5.43 18.98 -14.61
CA ALA A 321 6.16 17.72 -14.70
C ALA A 321 7.57 17.96 -15.27
N GLU A 322 8.52 17.10 -14.91
CA GLU A 322 9.90 17.15 -15.38
C GLU A 322 10.36 15.77 -15.90
N PRO A 323 11.51 15.69 -16.61
CA PRO A 323 12.07 14.40 -17.04
C PRO A 323 12.13 13.38 -15.90
N GLY A 324 11.55 12.20 -16.13
CA GLY A 324 11.43 11.13 -15.14
C GLY A 324 10.06 11.03 -14.46
N ASP A 325 9.20 12.04 -14.58
CA ASP A 325 7.78 11.95 -14.18
C ASP A 325 6.91 11.23 -15.23
N SER A 326 7.45 11.00 -16.42
CA SER A 326 6.86 10.20 -17.49
C SER A 326 6.29 8.88 -16.97
N GLY A 327 5.06 8.57 -17.35
CA GLY A 327 4.31 7.40 -16.92
C GLY A 327 3.64 7.52 -15.55
N GLY A 328 3.97 8.56 -14.77
CA GLY A 328 3.43 8.78 -13.43
C GLY A 328 1.92 8.96 -13.39
N SER A 329 1.32 8.64 -12.25
CA SER A 329 -0.12 8.66 -12.03
C SER A 329 -0.68 10.07 -12.06
N MET A 330 -1.74 10.33 -12.84
CA MET A 330 -2.65 11.46 -12.66
C MET A 330 -4.00 10.97 -12.13
N PHE A 331 -4.44 11.49 -11.00
CA PHE A 331 -5.56 10.97 -10.21
C PHE A 331 -6.33 12.09 -9.51
N THR A 332 -7.47 11.75 -8.91
CA THR A 332 -8.27 12.66 -8.08
C THR A 332 -8.06 12.38 -6.60
N ARG A 333 -8.33 13.37 -5.75
CA ARG A 333 -8.19 13.24 -4.28
C ARG A 333 -9.08 12.14 -3.68
N ASP A 334 -10.18 11.80 -4.33
CA ASP A 334 -11.10 10.71 -3.96
C ASP A 334 -10.72 9.34 -4.56
N GLY A 335 -9.53 9.21 -5.17
CA GLY A 335 -8.97 7.92 -5.55
C GLY A 335 -9.46 7.39 -6.90
N LEU A 336 -9.67 8.28 -7.89
CA LEU A 336 -9.94 7.90 -9.28
C LEU A 336 -8.66 8.02 -10.12
N ALA A 337 -8.35 7.01 -10.94
CA ALA A 337 -7.28 7.07 -11.92
C ALA A 337 -7.75 7.79 -13.19
N VAL A 338 -7.02 8.82 -13.63
CA VAL A 338 -7.43 9.70 -14.73
C VAL A 338 -6.47 9.62 -15.91
N GLY A 339 -5.15 9.72 -15.67
CA GLY A 339 -4.17 9.73 -16.76
C GLY A 339 -2.77 9.27 -16.38
N LEU A 340 -1.92 9.07 -17.38
CA LEU A 340 -0.49 8.76 -17.26
C LEU A 340 0.31 9.92 -17.85
N THR A 341 1.33 10.43 -17.15
CA THR A 341 2.15 11.54 -17.67
C THR A 341 2.81 11.15 -18.99
N SER A 342 2.52 11.86 -20.08
CA SER A 342 3.17 11.64 -21.38
C SER A 342 4.38 12.56 -21.54
N GLY A 343 4.13 13.88 -21.54
CA GLY A 343 5.17 14.88 -21.69
C GLY A 343 4.58 16.27 -21.73
N GLY A 344 5.42 17.29 -21.83
CA GLY A 344 4.95 18.67 -21.72
C GLY A 344 6.02 19.70 -22.06
N SER A 345 5.71 20.94 -21.75
CA SER A 345 6.62 22.08 -21.83
C SER A 345 6.63 22.83 -20.50
N GLY A 346 7.75 23.49 -20.20
CA GLY A 346 7.95 24.18 -18.92
C GLY A 346 8.58 23.28 -17.85
N ASP A 347 8.48 23.72 -16.60
CA ASP A 347 9.05 23.03 -15.43
C ASP A 347 8.25 23.35 -14.15
N CYS A 348 8.60 22.70 -13.03
CA CYS A 348 7.91 22.94 -11.75
C CYS A 348 8.32 24.26 -11.04
N THR A 349 9.20 25.07 -11.64
CA THR A 349 9.59 26.40 -11.14
C THR A 349 8.84 27.53 -11.86
N SER A 350 8.70 27.41 -13.18
CA SER A 350 8.14 28.43 -14.08
C SER A 350 6.71 28.12 -14.52
N GLY A 351 6.22 26.92 -14.20
CA GLY A 351 4.97 26.38 -14.70
C GLY A 351 5.11 25.84 -16.12
N GLY A 352 4.01 25.33 -16.66
CA GLY A 352 4.05 24.64 -17.95
C GLY A 352 2.70 24.06 -18.37
N GLU A 353 2.73 23.40 -19.53
CA GLU A 353 1.64 22.57 -20.02
C GLU A 353 2.10 21.12 -20.03
N THR A 354 1.36 20.25 -19.36
CA THR A 354 1.65 18.82 -19.33
C THR A 354 0.47 18.05 -19.91
N PHE A 355 0.80 17.08 -20.75
CA PHE A 355 -0.15 16.20 -21.43
C PHE A 355 -0.13 14.81 -20.81
N PHE A 356 -1.31 14.22 -20.70
CA PHE A 356 -1.52 12.94 -20.07
C PHE A 356 -2.31 12.01 -20.99
N GLN A 357 -1.89 10.75 -21.06
CA GLN A 357 -2.63 9.69 -21.71
C GLN A 357 -3.83 9.28 -20.82
N PRO A 358 -5.09 9.32 -21.29
CA PRO A 358 -6.23 8.81 -20.52
C PRO A 358 -6.04 7.34 -20.11
N VAL A 359 -6.24 7.05 -18.82
CA VAL A 359 -6.09 5.70 -18.27
C VAL A 359 -7.18 4.76 -18.79
N THR A 360 -8.40 5.25 -18.98
CA THR A 360 -9.51 4.48 -19.57
C THR A 360 -9.16 3.96 -20.96
N THR A 361 -8.59 4.81 -21.81
CA THR A 361 -8.08 4.44 -23.15
C THR A 361 -6.96 3.40 -23.06
N ALA A 362 -5.99 3.61 -22.17
CA ALA A 362 -4.88 2.67 -22.00
C ALA A 362 -5.35 1.28 -21.53
N LEU A 363 -6.22 1.23 -20.51
CA LEU A 363 -6.80 -0.01 -19.99
C LEU A 363 -7.57 -0.78 -21.07
N ALA A 364 -8.41 -0.08 -21.83
CA ALA A 364 -9.18 -0.67 -22.91
C ALA A 364 -8.28 -1.23 -24.01
N ALA A 365 -7.22 -0.50 -24.38
CA ALA A 365 -6.30 -0.91 -25.44
C ALA A 365 -5.48 -2.16 -25.07
N VAL A 366 -5.01 -2.25 -23.82
CA VAL A 366 -4.17 -3.38 -23.37
C VAL A 366 -4.96 -4.52 -22.73
N GLY A 367 -6.27 -4.36 -22.54
CA GLY A 367 -7.15 -5.35 -21.92
C GLY A 367 -6.89 -5.56 -20.42
N ALA A 368 -6.40 -4.53 -19.71
CA ALA A 368 -6.12 -4.58 -18.28
C ALA A 368 -7.25 -3.96 -17.45
N THR A 369 -7.28 -4.28 -16.15
CA THR A 369 -8.29 -3.78 -15.20
C THR A 369 -7.64 -3.19 -13.94
N LEU A 370 -8.25 -2.14 -13.38
CA LEU A 370 -7.85 -1.55 -12.10
C LEU A 370 -8.56 -2.24 -10.93
N GLY A 371 -7.91 -2.21 -9.76
CA GLY A 371 -8.45 -2.78 -8.53
C GLY A 371 -8.11 -4.27 -8.34
N ALA A 372 -8.27 -4.76 -7.12
CA ALA A 372 -8.10 -6.18 -6.82
C ALA A 372 -9.17 -6.99 -7.56
N ALA A 373 -8.77 -8.06 -8.25
CA ALA A 373 -9.67 -9.09 -8.76
C ALA A 373 -10.52 -9.65 -7.60
N GLY A 374 -11.70 -9.07 -7.39
CA GLY A 374 -12.54 -9.38 -6.23
C GLY A 374 -13.79 -8.51 -6.04
N ALA A 375 -13.97 -7.43 -6.80
CA ALA A 375 -15.16 -6.57 -6.74
C ALA A 375 -15.95 -6.52 -8.06
N ALA A 376 -15.98 -7.64 -8.80
CA ALA A 376 -16.92 -7.84 -9.90
C ALA A 376 -18.02 -8.80 -9.45
N GLY A 377 -19.08 -8.25 -8.87
CA GLY A 377 -20.30 -8.96 -8.52
C GLY A 377 -21.16 -8.15 -7.57
N GLU A 378 -22.41 -7.87 -8.00
CA GLU A 378 -23.49 -7.17 -7.27
C GLU A 378 -23.30 -5.63 -7.28
N GLU A 379 -24.13 -4.76 -7.88
CA GLU A 379 -25.53 -4.83 -8.28
C GLU A 379 -25.77 -3.86 -9.47
N ALA A 380 -26.55 -4.29 -10.45
CA ALA A 380 -27.31 -3.39 -11.32
C ALA A 380 -28.70 -4.00 -11.47
N ASP A 381 -29.44 -4.01 -10.36
CA ASP A 381 -30.87 -4.30 -10.39
C ASP A 381 -31.64 -2.99 -10.58
N GLY A 382 -32.56 -3.03 -11.54
CA GLY A 382 -33.19 -1.87 -12.13
C GLY A 382 -34.04 -1.08 -11.15
N GLN A 383 -34.06 0.23 -11.36
CA GLN A 383 -35.15 1.06 -10.90
C GLN A 383 -35.65 1.92 -12.05
N GLU A 384 -36.75 1.46 -12.63
CA GLU A 384 -37.63 2.26 -13.47
C GLU A 384 -38.04 3.53 -12.72
N ILE A 385 -37.88 4.68 -13.37
CA ILE A 385 -38.55 5.91 -13.00
C ILE A 385 -39.43 6.29 -14.19
N GLY A 386 -40.73 6.05 -14.02
CA GLY A 386 -41.77 6.58 -14.90
C GLY A 386 -41.81 8.10 -14.84
N GLY A 387 -41.99 8.72 -16.00
CA GLY A 387 -42.29 10.13 -16.18
C GLY A 387 -43.03 10.31 -17.49
N GLU A 388 -44.33 10.57 -17.39
CA GLU A 388 -45.27 10.85 -18.48
C GLU A 388 -45.07 12.22 -19.14
N GLU A 389 -45.76 12.35 -20.28
CA GLU A 389 -46.08 13.56 -21.09
C GLU A 389 -45.06 13.94 -22.16
N ALA A 390 -45.40 14.21 -23.44
CA ALA A 390 -46.63 14.24 -24.22
C ALA A 390 -46.18 14.07 -25.69
N GLY A 391 -46.84 13.28 -26.56
CA GLY A 391 -48.08 13.65 -27.23
C GLY A 391 -47.86 14.56 -28.45
N ALA A 392 -47.52 14.00 -29.62
CA ALA A 392 -47.91 14.54 -30.94
C ALA A 392 -47.51 13.61 -32.12
N GLY A 393 -48.51 13.17 -32.90
CA GLY A 393 -48.41 13.07 -34.36
C GLY A 393 -48.16 11.69 -34.98
N ASP A 394 -49.25 10.98 -35.26
CA ASP A 394 -49.29 9.84 -36.19
C ASP A 394 -49.46 10.33 -37.66
N GLN A 395 -49.03 9.46 -38.59
CA GLN A 395 -49.30 9.38 -40.04
C GLN A 395 -48.44 10.20 -41.01
N THR A 396 -47.61 9.50 -41.80
CA THR A 396 -47.96 9.07 -43.18
C THR A 396 -46.74 8.45 -43.88
N GLY A 397 -46.96 7.42 -44.72
CA GLY A 397 -46.13 7.21 -45.92
C GLY A 397 -45.62 5.80 -46.18
N ASP A 398 -46.41 5.00 -46.90
CA ASP A 398 -46.01 3.79 -47.61
C ASP A 398 -44.82 3.97 -48.56
N GLY A 399 -44.07 2.90 -48.83
CA GLY A 399 -43.15 2.84 -49.97
C GLY A 399 -42.24 1.62 -50.01
N ALA A 400 -42.77 0.46 -50.43
CA ALA A 400 -41.97 -0.68 -50.87
C ALA A 400 -41.27 -0.39 -52.22
N GLY A 401 -40.04 -0.90 -52.41
CA GLY A 401 -39.37 -0.86 -53.71
C GLY A 401 -38.06 -1.63 -53.73
N ALA A 402 -38.10 -2.87 -54.19
CA ALA A 402 -36.94 -3.70 -54.54
C ALA A 402 -36.29 -3.22 -55.86
N GLY A 403 -34.98 -3.45 -56.02
CA GLY A 403 -34.30 -3.29 -57.31
C GLY A 403 -32.82 -3.64 -57.26
N ALA A 404 -32.48 -4.84 -57.74
CA ALA A 404 -31.13 -5.27 -58.09
C ALA A 404 -30.66 -4.64 -59.42
N GLY A 405 -29.34 -4.55 -59.64
CA GLY A 405 -28.79 -4.15 -60.96
C GLY A 405 -27.27 -3.99 -60.99
N ASP A 406 -26.64 -4.88 -61.74
CA ASP A 406 -25.23 -5.19 -62.00
C ASP A 406 -24.31 -4.12 -62.67
N ALA A 407 -23.02 -4.52 -62.72
CA ALA A 407 -21.97 -4.28 -63.73
C ALA A 407 -20.99 -3.11 -63.46
N ALA A 408 -19.68 -3.33 -63.21
CA ALA A 408 -18.60 -4.00 -63.97
C ALA A 408 -17.84 -3.05 -64.93
N GLY A 409 -16.50 -3.13 -64.86
CA GLY A 409 -15.51 -2.48 -65.74
C GLY A 409 -14.23 -2.15 -64.96
N GLN A 410 -13.31 -3.08 -64.70
CA GLN A 410 -12.22 -3.54 -65.57
C GLN A 410 -11.45 -2.43 -66.32
N GLY A 411 -10.15 -2.34 -66.00
CA GLY A 411 -9.14 -1.57 -66.72
C GLY A 411 -7.76 -1.81 -66.13
N ALA A 412 -7.12 -2.92 -66.49
CA ALA A 412 -5.68 -3.13 -66.42
C ALA A 412 -4.97 -2.09 -67.35
N GLN A 413 -3.68 -1.78 -67.31
CA GLN A 413 -2.51 -2.67 -67.25
C GLN A 413 -1.22 -1.82 -67.26
N ASP A 414 -0.18 -2.37 -66.62
CA ASP A 414 1.24 -2.39 -67.00
C ASP A 414 2.18 -1.17 -66.94
N GLY A 415 3.39 -1.44 -66.44
CA GLY A 415 4.55 -0.55 -66.53
C GLY A 415 5.71 -0.90 -65.59
N SER A 416 6.35 -2.06 -65.81
CA SER A 416 7.65 -2.48 -65.24
C SER A 416 8.79 -1.46 -65.40
N GLY A 417 9.71 -1.39 -64.43
CA GLY A 417 11.00 -0.71 -64.59
C GLY A 417 11.94 -0.88 -63.40
N LEU A 418 12.77 -1.93 -63.46
CA LEU A 418 13.94 -2.14 -62.61
C LEU A 418 15.03 -1.11 -62.92
N GLY A 419 15.79 -0.67 -61.90
CA GLY A 419 16.99 0.16 -62.07
C GLY A 419 17.84 0.20 -60.80
N GLU A 420 19.05 -0.31 -60.91
CA GLU A 420 20.08 -0.55 -59.89
C GLU A 420 20.73 0.72 -59.26
N THR A 421 21.25 0.51 -58.04
CA THR A 421 22.50 1.03 -57.43
C THR A 421 22.94 2.48 -57.67
N HIS A 422 23.03 3.25 -56.58
CA HIS A 422 24.32 3.71 -56.03
C HIS A 422 24.19 4.14 -54.56
#